data_AF-A0A4R8Z5F2-F1
#
_entry.id   AF-A0A4R8Z5F2-F1
#
_cell.length_a   1.000
_cell.length_b   1.000
_cell.length_c   1.000
_cell.angle_alpha   90.00
_cell.angle_beta   90.00
_cell.angle_gamma   90.00
#
_symmetry.space_group_name_H-M   'P 1'
#
loop_
_entity.id
_entity.type
_entity.pdbx_description
1 polymer ?
#
loop_
_entity_poly.entity_id
_entity_poly.type
_entity_poly.pdbx_seq_one_letter_code
_entity_poly.pdbx_strand_id
1 'polypeptide(L)' 'MSTVTTTISVSGMTCSHCVASVTEELETLDGVSSVVVELNNGGISTATITSEKALPPSQIGEAVAEAGYVVVTSEA' A
#
# COMPACT_ATOMS: atom_id res chain seq x y z
N MET A 1 0.62 0.63 22.95
CA MET A 1 0.02 0.83 21.63
C MET A 1 0.69 -0.17 20.72
N SER A 2 -0.04 -1.18 20.25
CA SER A 2 0.50 -2.22 19.37
C SER A 2 0.03 -1.89 17.97
N THR A 3 0.88 -1.24 17.18
CA THR A 3 0.63 -1.03 15.75
C THR A 3 1.15 -2.23 14.98
N VAL A 4 0.45 -2.61 13.92
CA VAL A 4 0.86 -3.61 12.94
C VAL A 4 1.46 -2.88 11.75
N THR A 5 2.55 -3.41 11.23
CA THR A 5 3.18 -2.88 10.02
C THR A 5 3.09 -3.95 8.95
N THR A 6 2.48 -3.61 7.80
CA THR A 6 2.32 -4.50 6.67
C THR A 6 3.08 -3.94 5.48
N THR A 7 3.97 -4.74 4.90
CA THR A 7 4.77 -4.33 3.75
C THR A 7 4.31 -5.07 2.50
N ILE A 8 4.01 -4.31 1.47
CA ILE A 8 3.56 -4.83 0.18
C ILE A 8 4.46 -4.35 -0.94
N SER A 9 4.49 -5.13 -2.01
CA SER A 9 5.17 -4.84 -3.26
C SER A 9 4.12 -4.57 -4.33
N VAL A 10 4.20 -3.39 -4.95
CA VAL A 10 3.27 -2.92 -5.97
C VAL A 10 4.02 -2.75 -7.29
N SER A 11 3.49 -3.33 -8.36
CA SER A 11 4.05 -3.22 -9.69
C SER A 11 3.30 -2.19 -10.53
N GLY A 12 4.02 -1.49 -11.42
CA GLY A 12 3.44 -0.56 -12.39
C GLY A 12 3.39 0.91 -11.95
N MET A 13 3.76 1.23 -10.70
CA MET A 13 3.93 2.62 -10.27
C MET A 13 5.20 3.21 -10.89
N THR A 14 5.04 4.23 -11.73
CA THR A 14 6.14 4.87 -12.47
C THR A 14 6.20 6.38 -12.31
N CYS A 15 5.26 6.95 -11.54
CA CYS A 15 5.17 8.39 -11.30
C CYS A 15 4.82 8.66 -9.83
N SER A 16 5.32 9.78 -9.29
CA SER A 16 5.02 10.21 -7.92
C SER A 16 3.53 10.47 -7.68
N HIS A 17 2.77 10.80 -8.71
CA HIS A 17 1.30 10.94 -8.61
C HIS A 17 0.61 9.59 -8.39
N CYS A 18 1.13 8.51 -8.99
CA CYS A 18 0.61 7.16 -8.80
C CYS A 18 0.71 6.73 -7.34
N VAL A 19 1.83 7.10 -6.71
CA VAL A 19 2.09 6.85 -5.30
C VAL A 19 1.10 7.56 -4.42
N ALA A 20 0.86 8.85 -4.67
CA ALA A 20 -0.10 9.64 -3.89
C ALA A 20 -1.49 8.99 -3.93
N SER A 21 -1.97 8.62 -5.13
CA SER A 21 -3.27 7.94 -5.26
C SER A 21 -3.34 6.62 -4.48
N VAL A 22 -2.33 5.75 -4.59
CA VAL A 22 -2.31 4.50 -3.82
C VAL A 22 -2.23 4.75 -2.31
N THR A 23 -1.46 5.75 -1.90
CA THR A 23 -1.31 6.13 -0.50
C THR A 23 -2.64 6.59 0.07
N GLU A 24 -3.34 7.49 -0.62
CA GLU A 24 -4.66 8.00 -0.21
C GLU A 24 -5.67 6.85 -0.09
N GLU A 25 -5.76 5.96 -1.08
CA GLU A 25 -6.66 4.80 -1.03
C GLU A 25 -6.35 3.88 0.16
N LEU A 26 -5.06 3.61 0.43
CA LEU A 26 -4.65 2.81 1.57
C LEU A 26 -4.92 3.52 2.91
N GLU A 27 -4.75 4.84 2.98
CA GLU A 27 -5.08 5.63 4.17
C GLU A 27 -6.58 5.69 4.46
N THR A 28 -7.44 5.45 3.47
CA THR A 28 -8.88 5.31 3.70
C THR A 28 -9.27 4.01 4.41
N LEU A 29 -8.37 3.01 4.43
CA LEU A 29 -8.65 1.73 5.08
C LEU A 29 -8.78 1.92 6.59
N ASP A 30 -9.84 1.34 7.15
CA ASP A 30 -10.16 1.48 8.56
C ASP A 30 -9.02 0.93 9.43
N GLY A 31 -8.49 1.76 10.31
CA GLY A 31 -7.38 1.42 11.20
C GLY A 31 -5.99 1.72 10.64
N VAL A 32 -5.85 2.27 9.43
CA VAL A 32 -4.56 2.79 8.96
C VAL A 32 -4.21 4.08 9.70
N SER A 33 -2.98 4.16 10.19
CA SER A 33 -2.43 5.34 10.85
C SER A 33 -1.42 6.08 9.98
N SER A 34 -0.68 5.36 9.13
CA SER A 34 0.31 5.97 8.23
C SER A 34 0.66 5.01 7.09
N VAL A 35 0.88 5.56 5.89
CA VAL A 35 1.37 4.80 4.73
C VAL A 35 2.63 5.45 4.19
N VAL A 36 3.66 4.65 3.96
CA VAL A 36 4.95 5.08 3.40
C VAL A 36 5.21 4.27 2.14
N VAL A 37 5.30 4.94 0.99
CA VAL A 37 5.55 4.28 -0.29
C VAL A 37 6.90 4.68 -0.86
N GLU A 38 7.74 3.68 -1.10
CA GLU A 38 9.02 3.77 -1.77
C GLU A 38 8.84 3.48 -3.27
N LEU A 39 8.72 4.55 -4.05
CA LEU A 39 8.63 4.46 -5.50
C LEU A 39 9.96 3.99 -6.09
N ASN A 40 9.91 2.90 -6.86
CA ASN A 40 11.05 2.44 -7.63
C ASN A 40 10.79 2.69 -9.13
N ASN A 41 11.39 3.76 -9.65
CA ASN A 41 11.19 4.20 -11.04
C ASN A 41 11.70 3.13 -12.02
N GLY A 42 10.78 2.39 -12.64
CA GLY A 42 11.08 1.31 -13.59
C GLY A 42 11.12 -0.10 -13.00
N GLY A 43 10.67 -0.28 -11.75
CA GLY A 43 10.67 -1.56 -11.07
C GLY A 43 9.42 -1.82 -10.22
N ILE A 44 9.61 -2.57 -9.13
CA ILE A 44 8.59 -2.83 -8.13
C ILE A 44 8.76 -1.81 -7.00
N SER A 45 7.68 -1.11 -6.68
CA SER A 45 7.65 -0.16 -5.58
C SER A 45 7.20 -0.86 -4.31
N THR A 46 7.70 -0.40 -3.17
CA THR A 46 7.38 -1.00 -1.86
C THR A 46 6.50 -0.05 -1.08
N ALA A 47 5.38 -0.52 -0.55
CA ALA A 47 4.50 0.26 0.32
C ALA A 47 4.45 -0.37 1.71
N THR A 48 4.71 0.45 2.72
CA THR A 48 4.71 0.08 4.13
C THR A 48 3.53 0.77 4.80
N ILE A 49 2.58 -0.02 5.27
CA ILE A 49 1.33 0.43 5.88
C ILE A 49 1.46 0.21 7.38
N THR A 50 1.22 1.24 8.17
CA THR A 50 1.14 1.16 9.63
C THR A 50 -0.31 1.32 10.03
N SER A 51 -0.85 0.31 10.71
CA SER A 51 -2.24 0.26 11.15
C SER A 51 -2.37 -0.19 12.60
N GLU A 52 -3.46 0.15 13.25
CA GLU A 52 -3.75 -0.28 14.62
C GLU A 52 -4.21 -1.76 14.69
N LYS A 53 -4.60 -2.32 13.55
CA LYS A 53 -5.04 -3.71 13.38
C LYS A 53 -4.43 -4.32 12.13
N ALA A 54 -4.31 -5.65 12.10
CA ALA A 54 -3.88 -6.36 10.90
C ALA A 54 -4.92 -6.17 9.79
N LEU A 55 -4.48 -5.64 8.66
CA LEU A 55 -5.32 -5.48 7.47
C LEU A 55 -5.22 -6.75 6.62
N PRO A 56 -6.36 -7.30 6.16
CA PRO A 56 -6.32 -8.46 5.30
C PRO A 56 -5.72 -8.08 3.94
N PRO A 57 -4.89 -8.94 3.34
CA PRO A 57 -4.27 -8.68 2.04
C PRO A 57 -5.30 -8.46 0.92
N SER A 58 -6.53 -8.96 1.08
CA SER A 58 -7.63 -8.67 0.16
C SER A 58 -8.02 -7.19 0.16
N GLN A 59 -8.17 -6.55 1.33
CA GLN A 59 -8.51 -5.11 1.41
C GLN A 59 -7.39 -4.24 0.83
N ILE A 60 -6.15 -4.58 1.15
CA ILE A 60 -4.99 -3.87 0.61
C ILE A 60 -4.94 -4.02 -0.91
N GLY A 61 -5.16 -5.24 -1.42
CA GLY A 61 -5.23 -5.51 -2.85
C GLY A 61 -6.38 -4.78 -3.54
N GLU A 62 -7.56 -4.70 -2.92
CA GLU A 62 -8.71 -3.97 -3.44
C GLU A 62 -8.42 -2.46 -3.54
N ALA A 63 -7.91 -1.83 -2.47
CA ALA A 63 -7.55 -0.40 -2.48
C ALA A 63 -6.51 -0.07 -3.57
N VAL A 64 -5.49 -0.93 -3.72
CA VAL A 64 -4.46 -0.76 -4.76
C VAL A 64 -5.05 -1.00 -6.16
N ALA A 65 -6.00 -1.93 -6.31
CA ALA A 65 -6.68 -2.20 -7.57
C ALA A 65 -7.64 -1.07 -7.97
N GLU A 66 -8.32 -0.43 -7.01
CA GLU A 66 -9.12 0.78 -7.25
C GLU A 66 -8.27 1.94 -7.73
N ALA A 67 -7.05 2.09 -7.20
CA ALA A 67 -6.05 3.03 -7.72
C ALA A 67 -5.51 2.64 -9.11
N GLY A 68 -5.81 1.43 -9.61
CA GLY A 68 -5.40 0.94 -10.93
C GLY A 68 -4.05 0.21 -10.96
N TYR A 69 -3.57 -0.27 -9.81
CA TYR A 69 -2.30 -0.99 -9.68
C TYR A 69 -2.50 -2.41 -9.16
N VAL A 70 -1.42 -3.21 -9.18
CA VAL A 70 -1.47 -4.60 -8.74
C VAL A 70 -0.42 -4.83 -7.66
N VAL A 71 -0.87 -5.37 -6.53
CA VAL A 71 0.00 -5.89 -5.49
C VAL A 71 0.57 -7.23 -5.97
N VAL A 72 1.88 -7.30 -6.13
CA VAL A 72 2.59 -8.50 -6.58
C VAL A 72 3.07 -9.35 -5.42
N THR A 73 3.18 -8.77 -4.22
CA THR A 73 3.59 -9.50 -3.01
C THR A 73 3.03 -8.77 -1.81
N SER A 74 2.35 -9.50 -0.92
CA SER A 74 1.93 -8.98 0.38
C SER A 74 2.50 -9.92 1.42
N GLU A 75 3.55 -9.50 2.12
CA GLU A 75 4.07 -10.23 3.25
C GLU A 75 3.43 -9.62 4.50
N ALA A 76 2.49 -10.35 5.08
CA ALA A 76 1.69 -9.97 6.24
C ALA A 76 1.95 -10.94 7.40
#